data_AF-A0A7S0Y1U4-F1
#
_entry.id   AF-A0A7S0Y1U4-F1
#
_cell.length_a   1.000
_cell.length_b   1.000
_cell.length_c   1.000
_cell.angle_alpha   90.00
_cell.angle_beta   90.00
_cell.angle_gamma   90.00
#
_symmetry.space_group_name_H-M   'P 1'
#
loop_
_entity.id
_entity.type
_entity.pdbx_description
1 polymer ?
#
loop_
_entity_poly.entity_id
_entity_poly.type
_entity_poly.pdbx_seq_one_letter_code
_entity_poly.pdbx_strand_id
1 'polypeptide(L)'
;QDPLRELAGLCVDRSEDALSLRLHHLQDKLDRSERTKYIHRAFIDVVRDVGVDINLAADKPQVNQHTVQFVSGLGPRKAQELLQIMRTKGCAYFREQLLEDESVRGLMRRTVWTNAAAFFKMTKNTSMWNDQMSVGTRIDDDDNVVMGGGGPPGGGGGGGGETEE
;
A
#
# COMPACT_ATOMS: atom_id res chain seq x y z
N GLN A 1 1.57 17.88 -4.27
CA GLN A 1 0.17 17.55 -4.64
C GLN A 1 0.21 16.32 -5.54
N ASP A 2 -0.67 15.35 -5.31
CA ASP A 2 -0.72 14.09 -6.06
C ASP A 2 -2.18 13.90 -6.54
N PRO A 3 -2.44 13.93 -7.86
CA PRO A 3 -3.80 13.93 -8.40
C PRO A 3 -4.56 12.65 -8.06
N LEU A 4 -3.86 11.51 -7.91
CA LEU A 4 -4.48 10.24 -7.54
C LEU A 4 -5.14 10.31 -6.17
N ARG A 5 -4.48 11.00 -5.23
CA ARG A 5 -4.92 11.12 -3.84
C ARG A 5 -6.16 12.00 -3.70
N GLU A 6 -6.15 13.13 -4.38
CA GLU A 6 -7.29 14.06 -4.41
C GLU A 6 -8.51 13.37 -5.04
N LEU A 7 -8.32 12.68 -6.16
CA LEU A 7 -9.39 11.95 -6.85
C LEU A 7 -9.89 10.75 -6.03
N ALA A 8 -9.01 10.03 -5.34
CA ALA A 8 -9.39 8.94 -4.46
C ALA A 8 -10.27 9.41 -3.29
N GLY A 9 -10.09 10.66 -2.83
CA GLY A 9 -10.94 11.31 -1.82
C GLY A 9 -12.38 11.57 -2.28
N LEU A 10 -12.67 11.56 -3.58
CA LEU A 10 -14.03 11.65 -4.11
C LEU A 10 -14.77 10.30 -4.10
N CYS A 11 -14.04 9.20 -3.85
CA CYS A 11 -14.56 7.84 -3.81
C CYS A 11 -14.70 7.33 -2.37
N VAL A 12 -15.01 8.22 -1.42
CA VAL A 12 -15.15 7.87 -0.01
C VAL A 12 -16.56 7.37 0.26
N ASP A 13 -16.65 6.20 0.90
CA ASP A 13 -17.91 5.55 1.27
C ASP A 13 -18.85 5.28 0.08
N ARG A 14 -20.16 5.52 0.26
CA ARG A 14 -21.18 5.47 -0.78
C ARG A 14 -21.28 6.80 -1.55
N SER A 15 -20.32 7.71 -1.36
CA SER A 15 -20.33 8.96 -2.10
C SER A 15 -20.10 8.67 -3.58
N GLU A 16 -20.89 9.36 -4.40
CA GLU A 16 -20.80 9.31 -5.85
C GLU A 16 -20.28 10.61 -6.42
N ASP A 17 -19.54 11.38 -5.61
CA ASP A 17 -18.93 12.61 -6.07
C ASP A 17 -18.00 12.35 -7.26
N ALA A 18 -17.35 11.18 -7.31
CA ALA A 18 -16.58 10.74 -8.47
C ALA A 18 -17.41 10.60 -9.77
N LEU A 19 -18.73 10.33 -9.69
CA LEU A 19 -19.62 10.28 -10.84
C LEU A 19 -20.06 11.68 -11.33
N SER A 20 -19.86 12.72 -10.53
CA SER A 20 -20.12 14.10 -10.96
C SER A 20 -19.04 14.63 -11.92
N LEU A 21 -17.89 13.96 -11.99
CA LEU A 21 -16.80 14.30 -12.91
C LEU A 21 -17.26 14.11 -14.36
N ARG A 22 -17.09 15.15 -15.17
CA ARG A 22 -17.34 15.10 -16.62
C ARG A 22 -16.07 14.64 -17.33
N LEU A 23 -15.90 13.32 -17.43
CA LEU A 23 -14.77 12.68 -18.08
C LEU A 23 -15.01 12.46 -19.57
N HIS A 24 -16.25 12.17 -19.96
CA HIS A 24 -16.59 11.84 -21.35
C HIS A 24 -18.01 12.30 -21.72
N HIS A 25 -18.18 12.83 -22.93
CA HIS A 25 -19.47 13.30 -23.45
C HIS A 25 -20.59 12.24 -23.50
N LEU A 26 -20.24 10.94 -23.60
CA LEU A 26 -21.18 9.83 -23.61
C LEU A 26 -21.30 9.11 -22.26
N GLN A 27 -20.68 9.63 -21.19
CA GLN A 27 -20.69 8.96 -19.89
C GLN A 27 -22.12 8.79 -19.33
N ASP A 28 -23.03 9.70 -19.66
CA ASP A 28 -24.43 9.67 -19.20
C ASP A 28 -25.28 8.63 -19.94
N LYS A 29 -24.70 7.93 -20.93
CA LYS A 29 -25.35 6.80 -21.61
C LYS A 29 -25.13 5.46 -20.89
N LEU A 30 -24.19 5.40 -19.95
CA LEU A 30 -23.89 4.21 -19.17
C LEU A 30 -24.72 4.19 -17.89
N ASP A 31 -25.12 2.99 -17.49
CA ASP A 31 -25.78 2.82 -16.20
C ASP A 31 -24.84 3.23 -15.06
N ARG A 32 -25.42 3.77 -14.01
CA ARG A 32 -24.70 4.24 -12.82
C ARG A 32 -23.77 3.16 -12.23
N SER A 33 -24.23 1.91 -12.19
CA SER A 33 -23.45 0.77 -11.72
C SER A 33 -22.22 0.48 -12.59
N GLU A 34 -22.35 0.57 -13.91
CA GLU A 34 -21.25 0.37 -14.85
C GLU A 34 -20.22 1.48 -14.72
N ARG A 35 -20.68 2.74 -14.65
CA ARG A 35 -19.79 3.89 -14.47
C ARG A 35 -18.94 3.77 -13.22
N THR A 36 -19.56 3.45 -12.08
CA THR A 36 -18.84 3.22 -10.82
C THR A 36 -17.84 2.09 -10.97
N LYS A 37 -18.21 0.97 -11.61
CA LYS A 37 -17.31 -0.15 -11.86
C LYS A 37 -16.09 0.27 -12.68
N TYR A 38 -16.27 1.04 -13.75
CA TYR A 38 -15.15 1.51 -14.59
C TYR A 38 -14.24 2.49 -13.84
N ILE A 39 -14.81 3.41 -13.07
CA ILE A 39 -14.03 4.34 -12.23
C ILE A 39 -13.19 3.56 -11.21
N HIS A 40 -13.82 2.67 -10.44
CA HIS A 40 -13.10 1.84 -9.47
C HIS A 40 -12.01 1.00 -10.13
N ARG A 41 -12.28 0.47 -11.32
CA ARG A 41 -11.29 -0.30 -12.07
C ARG A 41 -10.08 0.55 -12.45
N ALA A 42 -10.30 1.76 -12.96
CA ALA A 42 -9.23 2.68 -13.30
C ALA A 42 -8.36 3.02 -12.07
N PHE A 43 -8.98 3.27 -10.91
CA PHE A 43 -8.22 3.48 -9.67
C PHE A 43 -7.39 2.27 -9.26
N ILE A 44 -7.94 1.04 -9.35
CA ILE A 44 -7.20 -0.19 -9.04
C ILE A 44 -5.98 -0.33 -9.95
N ASP A 45 -6.14 -0.09 -11.25
CA ASP A 45 -5.03 -0.24 -12.21
C ASP A 45 -3.95 0.83 -11.97
N VAL A 46 -4.31 2.09 -11.72
CA VAL A 46 -3.35 3.15 -11.39
C VAL A 46 -2.65 2.89 -10.05
N VAL A 47 -3.39 2.45 -9.03
CA VAL A 47 -2.83 2.13 -7.70
C VAL A 47 -1.89 0.93 -7.76
N ARG A 48 -2.17 -0.05 -8.63
CA ARG A 48 -1.26 -1.16 -8.91
C ARG A 48 0.08 -0.68 -9.45
N ASP A 49 0.07 0.26 -10.39
CA ASP A 49 1.29 0.78 -11.03
C ASP A 49 2.08 1.69 -10.09
N VAL A 50 1.38 2.57 -9.36
CA VAL A 50 1.99 3.54 -8.45
C VAL A 50 2.36 2.91 -7.11
N GLY A 51 1.67 1.87 -6.66
CA GLY A 51 1.79 1.30 -5.31
C GLY A 51 1.36 2.25 -4.20
N VAL A 52 1.16 1.71 -3.00
CA VAL A 52 0.69 2.47 -1.83
C VAL A 52 1.64 2.32 -0.67
N ASP A 53 2.08 3.45 -0.12
CA ASP A 53 2.85 3.47 1.10
C ASP A 53 1.92 3.36 2.32
N ILE A 54 2.00 2.24 3.03
CA ILE A 54 1.14 1.98 4.20
C ILE A 54 1.54 2.87 5.38
N ASN A 55 2.83 3.10 5.60
CA ASN A 55 3.30 3.88 6.73
C ASN A 55 2.92 5.35 6.58
N LEU A 56 3.04 5.87 5.36
CA LEU A 56 2.59 7.23 5.03
C LEU A 56 1.07 7.35 5.09
N ALA A 57 0.33 6.31 4.73
CA ALA A 57 -1.13 6.28 4.84
C ALA A 57 -1.62 6.22 6.30
N ALA A 58 -0.87 5.56 7.17
CA ALA A 58 -1.14 5.54 8.61
C ALA A 58 -0.85 6.89 9.27
N ASP A 59 0.28 7.53 8.90
CA ASP A 59 0.77 8.82 9.42
C ASP A 59 -0.08 10.02 8.94
N LYS A 60 -0.45 10.04 7.66
CA LYS A 60 -1.19 11.14 7.03
C LYS A 60 -2.55 10.65 6.48
N PRO A 61 -3.52 10.36 7.36
CA PRO A 61 -4.86 9.89 7.00
C PRO A 61 -5.51 10.71 5.88
N GLN A 62 -5.47 12.03 6.03
CA GLN A 62 -6.22 12.99 5.24
C GLN A 62 -5.82 12.96 3.75
N VAL A 63 -4.61 12.48 3.46
CA VAL A 63 -4.03 12.56 2.11
C VAL A 63 -3.92 11.19 1.46
N ASN A 64 -3.73 10.11 2.22
CA ASN A 64 -3.33 8.80 1.67
C ASN A 64 -4.24 7.64 2.07
N GLN A 65 -5.19 7.84 2.99
CA GLN A 65 -6.05 6.75 3.46
C GLN A 65 -6.93 6.18 2.34
N HIS A 66 -7.39 7.04 1.43
CA HIS A 66 -8.37 6.67 0.41
C HIS A 66 -7.76 5.87 -0.76
N THR A 67 -6.44 5.84 -0.93
CA THR A 67 -5.80 5.06 -1.99
C THR A 67 -5.65 3.58 -1.59
N VAL A 68 -5.56 3.28 -0.29
CA VAL A 68 -5.38 1.91 0.23
C VAL A 68 -6.56 1.00 -0.13
N GLN A 69 -7.77 1.54 -0.24
CA GLN A 69 -8.97 0.75 -0.57
C GLN A 69 -8.96 0.19 -2.01
N PHE A 70 -8.13 0.74 -2.90
CA PHE A 70 -8.02 0.33 -4.30
C PHE A 70 -6.89 -0.68 -4.53
N VAL A 71 -6.14 -1.07 -3.50
CA VAL A 71 -5.17 -2.16 -3.60
C VAL A 71 -5.92 -3.47 -3.85
N SER A 72 -5.44 -4.28 -4.78
CA SER A 72 -6.09 -5.55 -5.11
C SER A 72 -6.19 -6.48 -3.90
N GLY A 73 -7.40 -6.92 -3.60
CA GLY A 73 -7.71 -7.77 -2.42
C GLY A 73 -8.10 -6.97 -1.17
N LEU A 74 -7.87 -5.66 -1.17
CA LEU A 74 -8.42 -4.74 -0.18
C LEU A 74 -9.71 -4.11 -0.69
N GLY A 75 -10.49 -3.61 0.27
CA GLY A 75 -11.66 -2.78 0.03
C GLY A 75 -11.78 -1.79 1.18
N PRO A 76 -12.77 -0.87 1.16
CA PRO A 76 -12.86 0.24 2.11
C PRO A 76 -12.78 -0.23 3.57
N ARG A 77 -13.52 -1.30 3.92
CA ARG A 77 -13.51 -1.87 5.28
C ARG A 77 -12.12 -2.38 5.70
N LYS A 78 -11.49 -3.22 4.88
CA LYS A 78 -10.18 -3.81 5.21
C LYS A 78 -9.07 -2.76 5.21
N ALA A 79 -9.16 -1.77 4.32
CA ALA A 79 -8.20 -0.68 4.26
C ALA A 79 -8.25 0.18 5.53
N GLN A 80 -9.45 0.53 6.02
CA GLN A 80 -9.63 1.26 7.27
C GLN A 80 -9.08 0.48 8.47
N GLU A 81 -9.42 -0.80 8.57
CA GLU A 81 -8.96 -1.66 9.68
C GLU A 81 -7.45 -1.83 9.68
N LEU A 82 -6.84 -2.06 8.50
CA LEU A 82 -5.39 -2.12 8.35
C LEU A 82 -4.71 -0.84 8.84
N LEU A 83 -5.20 0.32 8.42
CA LEU A 83 -4.61 1.60 8.80
C LEU A 83 -4.76 1.86 10.30
N GLN A 84 -5.84 1.41 10.92
CA GLN A 84 -6.02 1.51 12.37
C GLN A 84 -5.03 0.63 13.13
N ILE A 85 -4.76 -0.59 12.63
CA ILE A 85 -3.73 -1.47 13.20
C ILE A 85 -2.35 -0.79 13.09
N MET A 86 -2.02 -0.26 11.90
CA MET A 86 -0.74 0.41 11.66
C MET A 86 -0.55 1.66 12.53
N ARG A 87 -1.60 2.47 12.75
CA ARG A 87 -1.53 3.61 13.68
C ARG A 87 -1.23 3.20 15.12
N THR A 88 -1.70 2.03 15.52
CA THR A 88 -1.49 1.51 16.88
C THR A 88 -0.11 0.88 17.04
N LYS A 89 0.40 0.25 15.99
CA LYS A 89 1.66 -0.52 16.00
C LYS A 89 2.88 0.32 15.62
N GLY A 90 2.69 1.34 14.78
CA GLY A 90 3.76 2.18 14.25
C GLY A 90 4.14 1.82 12.82
N CYS A 91 5.41 1.94 12.50
CA CYS A 91 5.95 1.81 11.15
C CYS A 91 6.36 0.36 10.83
N ALA A 92 6.09 -0.10 9.61
CA ALA A 92 6.64 -1.33 9.06
C ALA A 92 7.90 -1.05 8.22
N TYR A 93 8.97 -1.82 8.41
CA TYR A 93 10.25 -1.64 7.73
C TYR A 93 10.41 -2.57 6.51
N PHE A 94 9.80 -3.76 6.56
CA PHE A 94 9.72 -4.72 5.46
C PHE A 94 8.33 -5.36 5.40
N ARG A 95 7.92 -5.87 4.23
CA ARG A 95 6.54 -6.33 3.97
C ARG A 95 6.12 -7.45 4.90
N GLU A 96 6.97 -8.44 5.07
CA GLU A 96 6.69 -9.64 5.85
C GLU A 96 6.48 -9.33 7.34
N GLN A 97 6.98 -8.20 7.84
CA GLN A 97 6.72 -7.72 9.20
C GLN A 97 5.21 -7.55 9.47
N LEU A 98 4.45 -7.19 8.43
CA LEU A 98 2.99 -7.07 8.53
C LEU A 98 2.33 -8.42 8.83
N LEU A 99 2.93 -9.55 8.46
CA LEU A 99 2.39 -10.88 8.76
C LEU A 99 2.73 -11.39 10.16
N GLU A 100 3.70 -10.78 10.84
CA GLU A 100 4.04 -11.10 12.23
C GLU A 100 2.92 -10.66 13.18
N ASP A 101 2.14 -9.65 12.80
CA ASP A 101 0.99 -9.21 13.58
C ASP A 101 -0.24 -10.10 13.34
N GLU A 102 -0.73 -10.73 14.41
CA GLU A 102 -1.94 -11.58 14.37
C GLU A 102 -3.19 -10.85 13.87
N SER A 103 -3.33 -9.56 14.16
CA SER A 103 -4.48 -8.76 13.72
C SER A 103 -4.45 -8.57 12.21
N VAL A 104 -3.28 -8.24 11.67
CA VAL A 104 -3.09 -8.12 10.21
C VAL A 104 -3.24 -9.48 9.54
N ARG A 105 -2.73 -10.56 10.15
CA ARG A 105 -2.89 -11.93 9.63
C ARG A 105 -4.34 -12.39 9.60
N GLY A 106 -5.13 -12.04 10.62
CA GLY A 106 -6.58 -12.29 10.68
C GLY A 106 -7.35 -11.52 9.61
N LEU A 107 -6.99 -10.26 9.41
CA LEU A 107 -7.58 -9.36 8.40
C LEU A 107 -7.20 -9.77 6.96
N MET A 108 -5.91 -10.02 6.75
CA MET A 108 -5.27 -10.40 5.49
C MET A 108 -4.92 -11.87 5.47
N ARG A 109 -5.94 -12.70 5.26
CA ARG A 109 -5.76 -14.12 4.94
C ARG A 109 -4.80 -14.29 3.75
N ARG A 110 -4.19 -15.48 3.62
CA ARG A 110 -3.16 -15.80 2.60
C ARG A 110 -3.47 -15.26 1.20
N THR A 111 -4.68 -15.45 0.67
CA THR A 111 -5.07 -14.95 -0.66
C THR A 111 -5.06 -13.43 -0.77
N VAL A 112 -5.52 -12.73 0.27
CA VAL A 112 -5.55 -11.25 0.30
C VAL A 112 -4.13 -10.72 0.37
N TRP A 113 -3.30 -11.32 1.22
CA TRP A 113 -1.89 -10.99 1.33
C TRP A 113 -1.17 -11.17 -0.01
N THR A 114 -1.29 -12.34 -0.66
CA THR A 114 -0.65 -12.61 -1.96
C THR A 114 -1.08 -11.60 -3.03
N ASN A 115 -2.33 -11.16 -3.01
CA ASN A 115 -2.83 -10.16 -3.96
C ASN A 115 -2.38 -8.73 -3.65
N ALA A 116 -2.11 -8.38 -2.40
CA ALA A 116 -1.85 -7.00 -1.99
C ALA A 116 -0.35 -6.71 -1.78
N ALA A 117 0.43 -7.69 -1.32
CA ALA A 117 1.80 -7.52 -0.85
C ALA A 117 2.73 -6.86 -1.89
N ALA A 118 2.55 -7.18 -3.18
CA ALA A 118 3.36 -6.61 -4.25
C ALA A 118 3.21 -5.09 -4.40
N PHE A 119 2.05 -4.55 -4.00
CA PHE A 119 1.69 -3.14 -4.17
C PHE A 119 2.00 -2.28 -2.95
N PHE A 120 2.35 -2.91 -1.82
CA PHE A 120 2.76 -2.18 -0.63
C PHE A 120 4.17 -1.65 -0.76
N LYS A 121 4.30 -0.34 -0.60
CA LYS A 121 5.57 0.37 -0.54
C LYS A 121 5.88 0.72 0.90
N MET A 122 7.16 0.76 1.21
CA MET A 122 7.66 1.25 2.49
C MET A 122 8.68 2.32 2.19
N THR A 123 8.43 3.54 2.65
CA THR A 123 9.37 4.65 2.51
C THR A 123 9.69 5.25 3.87
N LYS A 124 10.83 5.93 3.92
CA LYS A 124 11.28 6.67 5.10
C LYS A 124 10.53 7.99 5.32
N ASN A 125 9.59 8.34 4.46
CA ASN A 125 8.95 9.66 4.44
C ASN A 125 7.77 9.80 5.43
N THR A 126 7.86 9.12 6.57
CA THR A 126 6.83 9.11 7.63
C THR A 126 7.45 9.61 8.92
N SER A 127 6.69 10.34 9.73
CA SER A 127 7.16 10.83 11.03
C SER A 127 7.53 9.71 12.00
N MET A 128 6.97 8.51 11.77
CA MET A 128 7.19 7.31 12.58
C MET A 128 8.45 6.53 12.22
N TRP A 129 9.22 6.95 11.20
CA TRP A 129 10.37 6.19 10.70
C TRP A 129 11.58 6.35 11.62
N ASN A 130 12.27 5.26 11.94
CA ASN A 130 13.58 5.32 12.58
C ASN A 130 14.69 5.53 11.53
N ASP A 131 15.34 6.69 11.53
CA ASP A 131 16.40 7.05 10.58
C ASP A 131 17.60 6.09 10.60
N GLN A 132 17.83 5.38 11.70
CA GLN A 132 18.86 4.35 11.82
C GLN A 132 18.52 3.08 11.02
N MET A 133 17.25 2.90 10.62
CA MET A 133 16.80 1.75 9.82
C MET A 133 16.73 2.06 8.32
N SER A 134 17.09 1.07 7.53
CA SER A 134 16.88 1.05 6.08
C SER A 134 15.52 0.45 5.74
N VAL A 135 14.99 0.79 4.56
CA VAL A 135 13.84 0.08 4.02
C VAL A 135 14.28 -1.35 3.70
N GLY A 136 13.46 -2.32 4.06
CA GLY A 136 13.73 -3.73 3.81
C GLY A 136 14.73 -4.35 4.77
N THR A 137 15.11 -3.69 5.87
CA THR A 137 15.96 -4.31 6.92
C THR A 137 15.15 -4.76 8.12
N ARG A 138 15.64 -5.78 8.81
CA ARG A 138 15.14 -6.29 10.11
C ARG A 138 16.29 -6.33 11.13
N ILE A 139 15.95 -6.34 12.41
CA ILE A 139 16.90 -6.59 13.50
C ILE A 139 16.84 -8.08 13.85
N ASP A 140 18.00 -8.73 14.00
CA ASP A 140 18.10 -10.10 14.49
C ASP A 140 18.24 -10.16 16.02
N ASP A 141 18.29 -11.38 16.59
CA ASP A 141 18.35 -11.58 18.05
C ASP A 141 19.65 -11.03 18.68
N ASP A 142 20.67 -10.73 17.86
CA ASP A 142 21.97 -10.16 18.26
C ASP A 142 22.04 -8.64 18.04
N ASP A 143 20.90 -7.97 17.86
CA ASP A 143 20.76 -6.53 17.60
C ASP A 143 21.44 -6.04 16.29
N ASN A 144 21.73 -6.93 15.34
CA ASN A 144 22.33 -6.57 14.06
C ASN A 144 21.26 -6.23 13.02
N VAL A 145 21.54 -5.21 12.20
CA VAL A 145 20.70 -4.83 11.06
C VAL A 145 21.00 -5.76 9.88
N VAL A 146 20.04 -6.62 9.53
CA VAL A 146 20.14 -7.56 8.41
C VAL A 146 19.08 -7.26 7.36
N MET A 147 19.33 -7.65 6.10
CA MET A 147 18.35 -7.49 5.03
C MET A 147 17.18 -8.47 5.23
N GLY A 148 15.96 -7.95 5.25
CA GLY A 148 14.72 -8.71 5.19
C GLY A 148 14.38 -9.14 3.76
N GLY A 149 13.53 -10.17 3.64
CA GLY A 149 12.96 -10.54 2.34
C GLY A 149 12.09 -9.41 1.76
N GLY A 150 11.94 -9.37 0.42
CA GLY A 150 10.93 -8.53 -0.22
C GLY A 150 11.35 -7.16 -0.77
N GLY A 151 12.66 -6.89 -0.92
CA GLY A 151 13.16 -5.70 -1.64
C GLY A 151 12.73 -5.66 -3.13
N PRO A 152 12.61 -4.46 -3.74
CA PRO A 152 12.29 -4.36 -5.17
C PRO A 152 13.39 -5.03 -6.03
N PRO A 153 13.03 -5.67 -7.16
CA PRO A 153 14.03 -6.29 -8.03
C PRO A 153 14.72 -5.21 -8.87
N GLY A 154 16.03 -5.04 -8.69
CA GLY A 154 16.91 -4.24 -9.56
C GLY A 154 17.94 -3.44 -8.76
N GLY A 155 19.26 -3.54 -8.96
CA GLY A 155 20.02 -4.14 -10.05
C GLY A 155 21.37 -4.67 -9.55
N GLY A 156 21.98 -5.54 -10.36
CA GLY A 156 23.09 -6.39 -9.96
C GLY A 156 24.42 -5.69 -9.66
N GLY A 157 25.25 -6.46 -8.97
CA GLY A 157 26.70 -6.31 -8.89
C GLY A 157 27.27 -7.64 -8.44
N GLY A 158 27.78 -8.42 -9.38
CA GLY A 158 28.50 -9.66 -9.11
C GLY A 158 29.89 -9.41 -8.52
N GLY A 159 30.47 -10.48 -7.99
CA GLY A 159 31.81 -10.54 -7.39
C GLY A 159 31.68 -11.40 -6.13
N GLY A 160 31.83 -12.72 -6.21
CA GLY A 160 33.02 -13.39 -6.70
C GLY A 160 33.61 -14.04 -5.45
N GLY A 161 33.45 -15.35 -5.32
CA GLY A 161 34.01 -16.08 -4.19
C GLY A 161 35.52 -16.14 -4.32
N GLU A 162 36.22 -15.95 -3.20
CA GLU A 162 37.56 -16.46 -3.01
C GLU A 162 37.62 -17.08 -1.61
N THR A 163 37.64 -18.41 -1.62
CA THR A 163 38.23 -19.24 -0.58
C THR A 163 39.73 -19.27 -0.80
N GLU A 164 40.50 -18.94 0.23
CA GLU A 164 41.92 -19.26 0.57
C GLU A 164 42.35 -18.15 1.56
N GLU A 165 42.89 -18.41 2.75
CA GLU A 165 43.88 -19.40 3.20
C GLU A 165 43.44 -20.22 4.43
#